data_AF-A0A2G2YIE7-F1
#
_entry.id   AF-A0A2G2YIE7-F1
#
_cell.length_a   1.000
_cell.length_b   1.000
_cell.length_c   1.000
_cell.angle_alpha   90.00
_cell.angle_beta   90.00
_cell.angle_gamma   90.00
#
_symmetry.space_group_name_H-M   'P 1'
#
loop_
_entity.id
_entity.type
_entity.pdbx_description
1 polymer ?
#
loop_
_entity_poly.entity_id
_entity_poly.type
_entity_poly.pdbx_seq_one_letter_code
_entity_poly.pdbx_strand_id
1 'polypeptide(L)'
;MSVVLNLIGLQGAATIVKMEAISIFEHDECFKVVERAKDREDLFEDYVEELEKKVKLLLQNFLEHAKALEEQKRNKVEYLEFLKSSDFIKASSQWWKVQDHLETDERCSRLEKIDRLEIFQEYIRDLESKEGEQRKLQMEELRKAERKNRDEFRKLMEEHITAGILNAKTNWHDYYIKIKDFAAYLAASSNTLGSIVKNLFTDVMDELEKQVK
;
A
#
# COMPACT_ATOMS: atom_id res chain seq x y z
N MET A 1 54.23 -16.92 -1.29
CA MET A 1 53.98 -18.11 -0.45
C MET A 1 52.50 -18.51 -0.38
N SER A 2 51.55 -17.59 -0.25
CA SER A 2 50.10 -17.92 -0.14
C SER A 2 49.50 -18.67 -1.35
N VAL A 3 49.89 -18.35 -2.59
CA VAL A 3 49.38 -19.02 -3.80
C VAL A 3 49.85 -20.48 -3.91
N VAL A 4 51.09 -20.77 -3.50
CA VAL A 4 51.68 -22.12 -3.59
C VAL A 4 51.09 -23.06 -2.53
N LEU A 5 50.84 -22.57 -1.32
CA LEU A 5 50.14 -23.33 -0.27
C LEU A 5 48.69 -23.66 -0.67
N ASN A 6 47.98 -22.73 -1.32
CA ASN A 6 46.63 -22.99 -1.83
C ASN A 6 46.63 -24.04 -2.95
N LEU A 7 47.61 -24.01 -3.85
CA LEU A 7 47.73 -25.01 -4.94
C LEU A 7 47.98 -26.42 -4.39
N ILE A 8 48.87 -26.56 -3.40
CA ILE A 8 49.18 -27.86 -2.78
C ILE A 8 47.97 -28.39 -2.01
N GLY A 9 47.21 -27.52 -1.32
CA GLY A 9 45.98 -27.90 -0.63
C GLY A 9 44.87 -28.39 -1.57
N LEU A 10 44.68 -27.71 -2.71
CA LEU A 10 43.73 -28.13 -3.75
C LEU A 10 44.13 -29.47 -4.39
N GLN A 11 45.41 -29.67 -4.68
CA GLN A 11 45.91 -30.94 -5.24
C GLN A 11 45.73 -32.10 -4.26
N GLY A 12 45.96 -31.87 -2.96
CA GLY A 12 45.72 -32.84 -1.90
C GLY A 12 44.25 -33.25 -1.79
N ALA A 13 43.33 -32.29 -1.83
CA ALA A 13 41.89 -32.55 -1.79
C ALA A 13 41.40 -33.34 -3.02
N ALA A 14 41.86 -32.97 -4.23
CA ALA A 14 41.54 -33.70 -5.46
C ALA A 14 42.04 -35.17 -5.41
N THR A 15 43.22 -35.41 -4.82
CA THR A 15 43.77 -36.76 -4.64
C THR A 15 42.93 -37.59 -3.66
N ILE A 16 42.46 -36.99 -2.57
CA ILE A 16 41.60 -37.66 -1.58
C ILE A 16 40.26 -38.06 -2.20
N VAL A 17 39.61 -37.14 -2.92
CA VAL A 17 38.32 -37.40 -3.60
C VAL A 17 38.45 -38.52 -4.62
N LYS A 18 39.55 -38.58 -5.37
CA LYS A 18 39.83 -39.68 -6.30
C LYS A 18 39.99 -41.03 -5.60
N MET A 19 40.73 -41.09 -4.50
CA MET A 19 40.90 -42.33 -3.73
C MET A 19 39.58 -42.83 -3.14
N GLU A 20 38.74 -41.91 -2.64
CA GLU A 20 37.40 -42.23 -2.15
C GLU A 20 36.48 -42.72 -3.28
N ALA A 21 36.50 -42.07 -4.45
CA ALA A 21 35.72 -42.51 -5.61
C ALA A 21 36.10 -43.95 -6.03
N ILE A 22 37.39 -44.27 -6.10
CA ILE A 22 37.86 -45.63 -6.42
C ILE A 22 37.36 -46.66 -5.42
N SER A 23 37.42 -46.34 -4.12
CA SER A 23 36.90 -47.21 -3.04
C SER A 23 35.39 -47.46 -3.17
N ILE A 24 34.62 -46.44 -3.54
CA ILE A 24 33.16 -46.54 -3.72
C ILE A 24 32.79 -47.45 -4.91
N PHE A 25 33.56 -47.40 -6.01
CA PHE A 25 33.26 -48.14 -7.23
C PHE A 25 34.02 -49.48 -7.36
N GLU A 26 34.88 -49.85 -6.40
CA GLU A 26 35.76 -51.03 -6.49
C GLU A 26 35.01 -52.35 -6.78
N HIS A 27 33.75 -52.45 -6.35
CA HIS A 27 32.92 -53.64 -6.54
C HIS A 27 31.92 -53.53 -7.71
N ASP A 28 31.80 -52.36 -8.33
CA ASP A 28 30.86 -52.11 -9.43
C ASP A 28 31.31 -52.81 -10.72
N GLU A 29 30.40 -53.54 -11.36
CA GLU A 29 30.70 -54.28 -12.60
C GLU A 29 31.04 -53.34 -13.76
N CYS A 30 30.37 -52.19 -13.88
CA CYS A 30 30.63 -51.20 -14.93
C CYS A 30 32.00 -50.51 -14.73
N PHE A 31 32.45 -50.35 -13.48
CA PHE A 31 33.78 -49.81 -13.17
C PHE A 31 34.90 -50.77 -13.58
N LYS A 32 34.67 -52.09 -13.45
CA LYS A 32 35.64 -53.14 -13.84
C LYS A 32 35.75 -53.34 -15.35
N VAL A 33 34.78 -52.89 -16.15
CA VAL A 33 34.79 -52.96 -17.63
C VAL A 33 35.94 -52.13 -18.21
N VAL A 34 36.33 -51.03 -17.55
CA VAL A 34 37.47 -50.22 -17.99
C VAL A 34 38.73 -50.75 -17.30
N GLU A 35 39.55 -51.52 -18.00
CA GLU A 35 40.68 -52.27 -17.40
C GLU A 35 41.81 -51.38 -16.88
N ARG A 36 42.13 -50.29 -17.60
CA ARG A 36 43.26 -49.41 -17.26
C ARG A 36 42.87 -48.39 -16.21
N ALA A 37 43.68 -48.28 -15.16
CA ALA A 37 43.48 -47.28 -14.11
C ALA A 37 43.52 -45.84 -14.65
N LYS A 38 44.32 -45.58 -15.68
CA LYS A 38 44.40 -44.26 -16.29
C LYS A 38 43.11 -43.90 -17.03
N ASP A 39 42.56 -44.81 -17.83
CA ASP A 39 41.30 -44.58 -18.54
C ASP A 39 40.13 -44.35 -17.56
N ARG A 40 40.11 -45.03 -16.41
CA ARG A 40 39.12 -44.77 -15.33
C ARG A 40 39.29 -43.38 -14.71
N GLU A 41 40.53 -42.94 -14.52
CA GLU A 41 40.84 -41.60 -14.02
C GLU A 41 40.40 -40.52 -15.01
N ASP A 42 40.72 -40.70 -16.29
CA ASP A 42 40.36 -39.75 -17.36
C ASP A 42 38.83 -39.64 -17.50
N LEU A 43 38.10 -40.77 -17.46
CA LEU A 43 36.62 -40.75 -17.45
C LEU A 43 36.03 -40.03 -16.23
N PHE A 44 36.64 -40.19 -15.06
CA PHE A 44 36.21 -39.49 -13.85
C PHE A 44 36.52 -38.00 -13.92
N GLU A 45 37.70 -37.62 -14.42
CA GLU A 45 38.08 -36.23 -14.66
C GLU A 45 37.13 -35.56 -15.67
N ASP A 46 36.85 -36.21 -16.80
CA ASP A 46 35.90 -35.73 -17.81
C ASP A 46 34.50 -35.53 -17.20
N TYR A 47 34.04 -36.47 -16.38
CA TYR A 47 32.75 -36.36 -15.69
C TYR A 47 32.72 -35.21 -14.67
N VAL A 48 33.79 -35.03 -13.89
CA VAL A 48 33.91 -33.93 -12.93
C VAL A 48 33.94 -32.59 -13.66
N GLU A 49 34.70 -32.46 -14.75
CA GLU A 49 34.72 -31.24 -15.56
C GLU A 49 33.33 -30.95 -16.16
N GLU A 50 32.64 -31.98 -16.67
CA GLU A 50 31.26 -31.84 -17.16
C GLU A 50 30.30 -31.38 -16.05
N LEU A 51 30.43 -31.93 -14.84
CA LEU A 51 29.64 -31.53 -13.68
C LEU A 51 29.93 -30.07 -13.26
N GLU A 52 31.19 -29.67 -13.17
CA GLU A 52 31.57 -28.29 -12.84
C GLU A 52 31.01 -27.31 -13.87
N LYS A 53 31.09 -27.65 -15.16
CA LYS A 53 30.50 -26.86 -16.24
C LYS A 53 28.98 -26.74 -16.10
N LYS A 54 28.29 -27.83 -15.77
CA LYS A 54 26.83 -27.83 -15.52
C LYS A 54 26.47 -26.96 -14.31
N VAL A 55 27.20 -27.08 -13.20
CA VAL A 55 26.98 -26.27 -11.99
C VAL A 55 27.20 -24.79 -12.29
N LYS A 56 28.27 -24.43 -13.01
CA LYS A 56 28.55 -23.06 -13.42
C LYS A 56 27.42 -22.48 -14.29
N LEU A 57 26.93 -23.26 -15.26
CA LEU A 57 25.82 -22.85 -16.13
C LEU A 57 24.52 -22.65 -15.32
N LEU A 58 24.21 -23.56 -14.39
CA LEU A 58 23.04 -23.45 -13.51
C LEU A 58 23.12 -22.19 -12.63
N LEU A 59 24.28 -21.91 -12.02
CA LEU A 59 24.50 -20.70 -11.23
C LEU A 59 24.33 -19.43 -12.08
N GLN A 60 24.85 -19.43 -13.30
CA GLN A 60 24.74 -18.30 -14.21
C GLN A 60 23.28 -18.02 -14.59
N ASN A 61 22.53 -19.07 -14.98
CA ASN A 61 21.11 -18.97 -15.31
C ASN A 61 20.28 -18.45 -14.12
N PHE A 62 20.58 -18.95 -12.90
CA PHE A 62 19.90 -18.48 -11.69
C PHE A 62 20.17 -17.00 -11.43
N LEU A 63 21.42 -16.55 -11.58
CA LEU A 63 21.79 -15.15 -11.38
C LEU A 63 21.16 -14.23 -12.43
N GLU A 64 21.09 -14.65 -13.69
CA GLU A 64 20.44 -13.90 -14.76
C GLU A 64 18.93 -13.79 -14.53
N HIS A 65 18.28 -14.87 -14.12
CA HIS A 65 16.87 -14.85 -13.75
C HIS A 65 16.60 -13.93 -12.55
N ALA A 66 17.46 -13.96 -11.53
CA ALA A 66 17.35 -13.06 -10.38
C ALA A 66 17.46 -11.58 -10.79
N LYS A 67 18.43 -11.24 -11.64
CA LYS A 67 18.60 -9.88 -12.18
C LYS A 67 17.39 -9.44 -13.01
N ALA A 68 16.86 -10.31 -13.85
CA ALA A 68 15.67 -10.02 -14.65
C ALA A 68 14.45 -9.73 -13.77
N LEU A 69 14.28 -10.46 -12.66
CA LEU A 69 13.20 -10.22 -11.71
C LEU A 69 13.37 -8.89 -10.95
N GLU A 70 14.60 -8.56 -10.55
CA GLU A 70 14.90 -7.26 -9.93
C GLU A 70 14.66 -6.09 -10.88
N GLU A 71 15.07 -6.25 -12.14
CA GLU A 71 14.81 -5.29 -13.21
C GLU A 71 13.31 -5.07 -13.42
N GLN A 72 12.54 -6.17 -13.50
CA GLN A 72 11.09 -6.10 -13.64
C GLN A 72 10.47 -5.34 -12.46
N LYS A 73 10.86 -5.65 -11.22
CA LYS A 73 10.38 -4.94 -10.02
C LYS A 73 10.68 -3.44 -10.09
N ARG A 74 11.91 -3.08 -10.50
CA ARG A 74 12.31 -1.68 -10.62
C ARG A 74 11.48 -0.95 -11.68
N ASN A 75 11.30 -1.55 -12.85
CA ASN A 75 10.47 -1.00 -13.93
C ASN A 75 9.01 -0.76 -13.48
N LYS A 76 8.44 -1.68 -12.70
CA LYS A 76 7.09 -1.51 -12.12
C LYS A 76 7.02 -0.31 -11.18
N VAL A 77 8.01 -0.15 -10.30
CA VAL A 77 8.08 0.99 -9.35
C VAL A 77 8.26 2.31 -10.10
N GLU A 78 9.19 2.39 -11.05
CA GLU A 78 9.43 3.59 -11.85
C GLU A 78 8.19 4.02 -12.65
N TYR A 79 7.42 3.05 -13.16
CA TYR A 79 6.17 3.34 -13.85
C TYR A 79 5.08 3.84 -12.88
N LEU A 80 4.96 3.24 -11.70
CA LEU A 80 4.04 3.73 -10.67
C LEU A 80 4.38 5.17 -10.22
N GLU A 81 5.66 5.48 -10.07
CA GLU A 81 6.11 6.84 -9.75
C GLU A 81 5.77 7.83 -10.87
N PHE A 82 5.92 7.43 -12.13
CA PHE A 82 5.47 8.21 -13.28
C PHE A 82 3.98 8.51 -13.22
N LEU A 83 3.14 7.50 -12.96
CA LEU A 83 1.69 7.70 -12.80
C LEU A 83 1.39 8.66 -11.64
N LYS A 84 2.10 8.54 -10.51
CA LYS A 84 1.95 9.44 -9.35
C LYS A 84 2.33 10.89 -9.65
N SER A 85 3.28 11.10 -10.55
CA SER A 85 3.69 12.45 -11.00
C SER A 85 2.79 13.05 -12.09
N SER A 86 1.80 12.30 -12.57
CA SER A 86 0.94 12.69 -13.68
C SER A 86 -0.33 13.40 -13.19
N ASP A 87 -0.40 14.72 -13.36
CA ASP A 87 -1.53 15.54 -12.88
C ASP A 87 -2.88 15.27 -13.59
N PHE A 88 -2.84 14.65 -14.77
CA PHE A 88 -4.05 14.33 -15.55
C PHE A 88 -4.75 13.04 -15.07
N ILE A 89 -4.11 12.24 -14.22
CA ILE A 89 -4.70 11.02 -13.68
C ILE A 89 -5.44 11.36 -12.38
N LYS A 90 -6.70 10.94 -12.29
CA LYS A 90 -7.58 11.13 -11.14
C LYS A 90 -8.20 9.80 -10.77
N ALA A 91 -8.81 9.71 -9.58
CA ALA A 91 -9.55 8.52 -9.15
C ALA A 91 -10.64 8.07 -10.16
N SER A 92 -11.19 9.01 -10.93
CA SER A 92 -12.19 8.74 -11.97
C SER A 92 -11.62 8.44 -13.36
N SER A 93 -10.30 8.45 -13.53
CA SER A 93 -9.65 8.21 -14.82
C SER A 93 -9.86 6.78 -15.28
N GLN A 94 -10.22 6.62 -16.56
CA GLN A 94 -10.44 5.32 -17.18
C GLN A 94 -9.27 4.99 -18.10
N TRP A 95 -8.75 3.75 -18.01
CA TRP A 95 -7.56 3.30 -18.74
C TRP A 95 -7.61 3.66 -20.23
N TRP A 96 -8.67 3.28 -20.93
CA TRP A 96 -8.82 3.50 -22.37
C TRP A 96 -8.77 4.97 -22.80
N LYS A 97 -9.02 5.94 -21.90
CA LYS A 97 -8.95 7.37 -22.19
C LYS A 97 -7.54 7.95 -22.04
N VAL A 98 -6.72 7.34 -21.20
CA VAL A 98 -5.39 7.84 -20.85
C VAL A 98 -4.27 7.00 -21.46
N GLN A 99 -4.59 5.80 -21.96
CA GLN A 99 -3.64 4.85 -22.51
C GLN A 99 -2.73 5.48 -23.56
N ASP A 100 -3.29 6.10 -24.61
CA ASP A 100 -2.50 6.69 -25.69
C ASP A 100 -1.52 7.77 -25.19
N HIS A 101 -1.93 8.54 -24.19
CA HIS A 101 -1.07 9.55 -23.59
C HIS A 101 0.06 8.92 -22.76
N LEU A 102 -0.24 7.86 -22.00
CA LEU A 102 0.74 7.13 -21.20
C LEU A 102 1.73 6.34 -22.07
N GLU A 103 1.28 5.77 -23.18
CA GLU A 103 2.11 4.97 -24.09
C GLU A 103 3.16 5.79 -24.86
N THR A 104 3.12 7.12 -24.76
CA THR A 104 4.20 7.99 -25.26
C THR A 104 5.47 7.93 -24.41
N ASP A 105 5.37 7.49 -23.14
CA ASP A 105 6.50 7.41 -22.23
C ASP A 105 7.35 6.14 -22.45
N GLU A 106 8.67 6.28 -22.43
CA GLU A 106 9.60 5.17 -22.68
C GLU A 106 9.45 4.02 -21.66
N ARG A 107 9.02 4.30 -20.42
CA ARG A 107 8.88 3.30 -19.36
C ARG A 107 7.80 2.28 -19.71
N CYS A 108 6.81 2.66 -20.52
CA CYS A 108 5.83 1.72 -21.04
C CYS A 108 6.51 0.58 -21.81
N SER A 109 7.50 0.87 -22.66
CA SER A 109 8.17 -0.15 -23.47
C SER A 109 8.88 -1.25 -22.65
N ARG A 110 9.23 -0.95 -21.38
CA ARG A 110 9.92 -1.87 -20.45
C ARG A 110 8.98 -2.82 -19.72
N LEU A 111 7.67 -2.65 -19.88
CA LEU A 111 6.63 -3.42 -19.19
C LEU A 111 5.71 -4.13 -20.19
N GLU A 112 5.24 -5.30 -19.79
CA GLU A 112 4.14 -5.96 -20.50
C GLU A 112 2.86 -5.12 -20.42
N LYS A 113 1.98 -5.24 -21.42
CA LYS A 113 0.71 -4.49 -21.43
C LYS A 113 -0.16 -4.81 -20.21
N ILE A 114 -0.13 -6.06 -19.75
CA ILE A 114 -0.87 -6.47 -18.54
C ILE A 114 -0.32 -5.79 -17.29
N ASP A 115 1.00 -5.76 -17.12
CA ASP A 115 1.66 -5.09 -15.98
C ASP A 115 1.30 -3.60 -15.92
N ARG A 116 1.29 -2.90 -17.07
CA ARG A 116 0.93 -1.48 -17.13
C ARG A 116 -0.50 -1.24 -16.64
N LEU A 117 -1.43 -2.10 -17.07
CA LEU A 117 -2.84 -2.01 -16.67
C LEU A 117 -3.03 -2.31 -15.18
N GLU A 118 -2.36 -3.34 -14.66
CA GLU A 118 -2.43 -3.72 -13.25
C GLU A 118 -1.93 -2.57 -12.35
N ILE A 119 -0.76 -2.00 -12.68
CA ILE A 119 -0.19 -0.87 -11.93
C ILE A 119 -1.12 0.34 -11.99
N PHE A 120 -1.70 0.62 -13.16
CA PHE A 120 -2.67 1.70 -13.30
C PHE A 120 -3.90 1.47 -12.42
N GLN A 121 -4.49 0.27 -12.44
CA GLN A 121 -5.66 -0.05 -11.63
C GLN A 121 -5.36 0.02 -10.12
N GLU A 122 -4.18 -0.43 -9.71
CA GLU A 122 -3.72 -0.28 -8.33
C GLU A 122 -3.62 1.19 -7.92
N TYR A 123 -3.00 2.02 -8.76
CA TYR A 123 -2.89 3.45 -8.51
C TYR A 123 -4.26 4.14 -8.43
N ILE A 124 -5.22 3.78 -9.30
CA ILE A 124 -6.59 4.30 -9.23
C ILE A 124 -7.27 3.92 -7.91
N ARG A 125 -7.16 2.66 -7.46
CA ARG A 125 -7.70 2.23 -6.16
C ARG A 125 -7.11 3.02 -4.99
N ASP A 126 -5.80 3.29 -5.03
CA ASP A 126 -5.13 4.13 -4.03
C ASP A 126 -5.68 5.56 -4.01
N LEU A 127 -5.91 6.16 -5.19
CA LEU A 127 -6.52 7.48 -5.28
C LEU A 127 -7.96 7.49 -4.74
N GLU A 128 -8.77 6.50 -5.10
CA GLU A 128 -10.14 6.34 -4.61
C GLU A 128 -10.17 6.20 -3.07
N SER A 129 -9.26 5.40 -2.50
CA SER A 129 -9.15 5.23 -1.06
C SER A 129 -8.79 6.54 -0.36
N LYS A 130 -7.77 7.26 -0.85
CA LYS A 130 -7.35 8.56 -0.30
C LYS A 130 -8.45 9.61 -0.37
N GLU A 131 -9.17 9.71 -1.48
CA GLU A 131 -10.32 10.60 -1.59
C GLU A 131 -11.45 10.20 -0.62
N GLY A 132 -11.69 8.89 -0.47
CA GLY A 132 -12.67 8.37 0.48
C GLY A 132 -12.33 8.69 1.93
N GLU A 133 -11.08 8.54 2.32
CA GLU A 133 -10.56 8.93 3.64
C GLU A 133 -10.70 10.44 3.87
N GLN A 134 -10.32 11.25 2.89
CA GLN A 134 -10.46 12.71 2.97
C GLN A 134 -11.93 13.14 3.15
N ARG A 135 -12.85 12.52 2.41
CA ARG A 135 -14.30 12.78 2.56
C ARG A 135 -14.81 12.38 3.95
N LYS A 136 -14.32 11.27 4.51
CA LYS A 136 -14.68 10.84 5.88
C LYS A 136 -14.20 11.85 6.92
N LEU A 137 -12.94 12.30 6.83
CA LEU A 137 -12.37 13.30 7.74
C LEU A 137 -13.15 14.62 7.68
N GLN A 138 -13.42 15.14 6.48
CA GLN A 138 -14.22 16.36 6.31
C GLN A 138 -15.63 16.23 6.90
N MET A 139 -16.28 15.07 6.70
CA MET A 139 -17.60 14.80 7.27
C MET A 139 -17.55 14.71 8.81
N GLU A 140 -16.51 14.12 9.39
CA GLU A 140 -16.32 14.06 10.84
C GLU A 140 -16.07 15.45 11.45
N GLU A 141 -15.23 16.27 10.82
CA GLU A 141 -14.99 17.65 11.20
C GLU A 141 -16.27 18.49 11.14
N LEU A 142 -17.05 18.35 10.06
CA LEU A 142 -18.36 18.99 9.92
C LEU A 142 -19.29 18.58 11.07
N ARG A 143 -19.43 17.28 11.33
CA ARG A 143 -20.27 16.77 12.44
C ARG A 143 -19.82 17.28 13.81
N LYS A 144 -18.51 17.47 14.01
CA LYS A 144 -17.96 18.04 15.25
C LYS A 144 -18.29 19.52 15.37
N ALA A 145 -18.09 20.30 14.31
CA ALA A 145 -18.44 21.72 14.26
C ALA A 145 -19.94 21.94 14.48
N GLU A 146 -20.79 21.21 13.77
CA GLU A 146 -22.24 21.35 13.91
C GLU A 146 -22.75 20.94 15.29
N ARG A 147 -22.16 19.91 15.93
CA ARG A 147 -22.44 19.58 17.34
C ARG A 147 -22.11 20.75 18.26
N LYS A 148 -20.92 21.34 18.12
CA LYS A 148 -20.50 22.51 18.88
C LYS A 148 -21.47 23.68 18.70
N ASN A 149 -21.90 23.96 17.47
CA ASN A 149 -22.88 25.01 17.18
C ASN A 149 -24.20 24.78 17.92
N ARG A 150 -24.69 23.52 17.95
CA ARG A 150 -25.92 23.18 18.69
C ARG A 150 -25.75 23.37 20.20
N ASP A 151 -24.60 23.01 20.75
CA ASP A 151 -24.32 23.16 22.18
C ASP A 151 -24.15 24.63 22.58
N GLU A 152 -23.50 25.46 21.76
CA GLU A 152 -23.40 26.91 21.95
C GLU A 152 -24.78 27.58 21.89
N PHE A 153 -25.67 27.14 20.97
CA PHE A 153 -27.04 27.64 20.92
C PHE A 153 -27.87 27.21 22.14
N ARG A 154 -27.70 25.97 22.62
CA ARG A 154 -28.34 25.52 23.87
C ARG A 154 -27.87 26.36 25.06
N LYS A 155 -26.57 26.63 25.16
CA LYS A 155 -26.02 27.50 26.20
C LYS A 155 -26.61 28.92 26.14
N LEU A 156 -26.77 29.50 24.96
CA LEU A 156 -27.46 30.79 24.80
C LEU A 156 -28.91 30.74 25.32
N MET A 157 -29.63 29.65 25.03
CA MET A 157 -31.00 29.45 25.56
C MET A 157 -31.01 29.34 27.08
N GLU A 158 -30.08 28.59 27.67
CA GLU A 158 -29.91 28.47 29.13
C GLU A 158 -29.62 29.82 29.78
N GLU A 159 -28.71 30.63 29.21
CA GLU A 159 -28.43 31.99 29.66
C GLU A 159 -29.70 32.87 29.61
N HIS A 160 -30.47 32.78 28.52
CA HIS A 160 -31.74 33.50 28.39
C HIS A 160 -32.82 33.02 29.37
N ILE A 161 -32.80 31.75 29.78
CA ILE A 161 -33.67 31.22 30.85
C ILE A 161 -33.30 31.85 32.19
N THR A 162 -32.01 31.85 32.54
CA THR A 162 -31.54 32.43 33.81
C THR A 162 -31.81 33.93 33.91
N ALA A 163 -31.77 34.64 32.78
CA ALA A 163 -32.10 36.06 32.69
C ALA A 163 -33.62 36.35 32.67
N GLY A 164 -34.48 35.32 32.65
CA GLY A 164 -35.94 35.45 32.53
C GLY A 164 -36.43 35.90 31.15
N ILE A 165 -35.55 35.97 30.16
CA ILE A 165 -35.87 36.34 28.77
C ILE A 165 -36.64 35.21 28.07
N LEU A 166 -36.28 33.97 28.39
CA LEU A 166 -36.92 32.75 27.92
C LEU A 166 -37.60 32.06 29.12
N ASN A 167 -38.89 31.74 28.98
CA ASN A 167 -39.68 31.05 30.01
C ASN A 167 -40.75 30.17 29.35
N ALA A 168 -41.45 29.33 30.13
CA ALA A 168 -42.45 28.37 29.63
C ALA A 168 -43.60 28.98 28.81
N LYS A 169 -43.84 30.29 28.86
CA LYS A 169 -44.87 30.98 28.06
C LYS A 169 -44.34 31.58 26.76
N THR A 170 -43.03 31.54 26.54
CA THR A 170 -42.38 32.15 25.38
C THR A 170 -42.61 31.31 24.14
N ASN A 171 -43.08 31.92 23.05
CA ASN A 171 -43.20 31.22 21.77
C ASN A 171 -41.93 31.41 20.90
N TRP A 172 -41.77 30.55 19.90
CA TRP A 172 -40.61 30.58 19.00
C TRP A 172 -40.46 31.89 18.23
N HIS A 173 -41.56 32.52 17.79
CA HIS A 173 -41.49 33.73 16.96
C HIS A 173 -40.93 34.91 17.76
N ASP A 174 -41.43 35.13 18.96
CA ASP A 174 -40.99 36.19 19.86
C ASP A 174 -39.55 35.97 20.31
N TYR A 175 -39.16 34.72 20.53
CA TYR A 175 -37.78 34.37 20.85
C TYR A 175 -36.85 34.61 19.64
N TYR A 176 -37.24 34.14 18.45
CA TYR A 176 -36.50 34.30 17.20
C TYR A 176 -36.15 35.76 16.90
N ILE A 177 -37.09 36.69 17.07
CA ILE A 177 -36.84 38.13 16.86
C ILE A 177 -35.68 38.63 17.74
N LYS A 178 -35.52 38.08 18.95
CA LYS A 178 -34.43 38.44 19.87
C LYS A 178 -33.10 37.80 19.50
N ILE A 179 -33.10 36.58 18.96
CA ILE A 179 -31.88 35.79 18.73
C ILE A 179 -31.36 35.78 17.29
N LYS A 180 -32.13 36.28 16.31
CA LYS A 180 -31.82 36.15 14.88
C LYS A 180 -30.43 36.65 14.47
N ASP A 181 -29.89 37.64 15.19
CA ASP A 181 -28.60 38.26 14.90
C ASP A 181 -27.46 37.71 15.80
N PHE A 182 -27.76 36.77 16.70
CA PHE A 182 -26.76 36.18 17.59
C PHE A 182 -25.92 35.14 16.84
N ALA A 183 -24.59 35.17 17.06
CA ALA A 183 -23.65 34.28 16.41
C ALA A 183 -24.00 32.79 16.63
N ALA A 184 -24.38 32.40 17.85
CA ALA A 184 -24.74 31.01 18.17
C ALA A 184 -25.99 30.54 17.41
N TYR A 185 -26.99 31.41 17.22
CA TYR A 185 -28.17 31.09 16.42
C TYR A 185 -27.81 30.96 14.93
N LEU A 186 -27.09 31.94 14.38
CA LEU A 186 -26.67 31.94 12.97
C LEU A 186 -25.84 30.69 12.64
N ALA A 187 -24.88 30.33 13.51
CA ALA A 187 -24.07 29.13 13.36
C ALA A 187 -24.90 27.84 13.41
N ALA A 188 -25.79 27.70 14.40
CA ALA A 188 -26.65 26.53 14.53
C ALA A 188 -27.70 26.42 13.40
N SER A 189 -28.19 27.54 12.88
CA SER A 189 -29.15 27.58 11.77
C SER A 189 -28.54 27.22 10.41
N SER A 190 -27.21 27.39 10.29
CA SER A 190 -26.44 27.03 9.10
C SER A 190 -26.07 25.55 9.05
N ASN A 191 -26.35 24.79 10.12
CA ASN A 191 -26.10 23.35 10.15
C ASN A 191 -26.97 22.63 9.11
N THR A 192 -26.36 21.64 8.46
CA THR A 192 -27.00 20.82 7.42
C THR A 192 -27.40 19.44 7.94
N LEU A 193 -26.85 18.99 9.08
CA LEU A 193 -27.15 17.69 9.68
C LEU A 193 -27.74 17.83 11.09
N GLY A 194 -28.57 16.85 11.46
CA GLY A 194 -29.14 16.75 12.81
C GLY A 194 -30.32 17.68 13.07
N SER A 195 -30.59 17.96 14.34
CA SER A 195 -31.75 18.76 14.77
C SER A 195 -31.61 20.23 14.37
N ILE A 196 -32.65 20.75 13.73
CA ILE A 196 -32.77 22.17 13.35
C ILE A 196 -33.01 23.01 14.62
N VAL A 197 -32.58 24.27 14.60
CA VAL A 197 -32.72 25.24 15.71
C VAL A 197 -34.10 25.28 16.37
N LYS A 198 -35.18 25.11 15.59
CA LYS A 198 -36.54 25.07 16.11
C LYS A 198 -36.81 23.83 16.97
N ASN A 199 -36.26 22.67 16.61
CA ASN A 199 -36.40 21.45 17.40
C ASN A 199 -35.64 21.58 18.72
N LEU A 200 -34.43 22.16 18.69
CA LEU A 200 -33.65 22.42 19.90
C LEU A 200 -34.40 23.35 20.86
N PHE A 201 -35.10 24.35 20.34
CA PHE A 201 -35.97 25.20 21.14
C PHE A 201 -37.13 24.43 21.75
N THR A 202 -37.83 23.61 20.95
CA THR A 202 -38.93 22.78 21.47
C THR A 202 -38.44 21.88 22.60
N ASP A 203 -37.29 21.22 22.45
CA ASP A 203 -36.71 20.35 23.50
C ASP A 203 -36.48 21.13 24.82
N VAL A 204 -35.98 22.36 24.73
CA VAL A 204 -35.77 23.24 25.89
C VAL A 204 -37.09 23.70 26.51
N MET A 205 -38.09 24.02 25.68
CA MET A 205 -39.42 24.42 26.16
C MET A 205 -40.14 23.28 26.88
N ASP A 206 -40.07 22.07 26.34
CA ASP A 206 -40.62 20.86 26.97
C ASP A 206 -40.00 20.60 28.35
N GLU A 207 -38.70 20.88 28.50
CA GLU A 207 -38.01 20.74 29.79
C GLU A 207 -38.42 21.85 30.78
N LEU A 208 -38.57 23.09 30.32
CA LEU A 208 -39.09 24.19 31.14
C LEU A 208 -40.52 23.93 31.62
N GLU A 209 -41.39 23.41 30.76
CA GLU A 209 -42.77 23.08 31.13
C GLU A 209 -42.85 22.00 32.20
N LYS A 210 -41.93 21.02 32.18
CA LYS A 210 -41.84 19.99 33.23
C LYS A 210 -41.43 20.55 34.58
N GLN A 211 -40.54 21.54 34.61
CA GLN A 211 -40.07 22.15 35.88
C GLN A 211 -41.11 23.05 36.54
N VAL A 212 -42.09 23.54 35.77
CA VAL A 212 -43.18 24.41 36.26
C VAL A 212 -44.39 23.59 36.75
N LYS A 213 -44.47 22.30 36.41
CA LYS A 213 -45.47 21.34 36.91
C LYS A 213 -45.06 20.73 38.24
#